data_AF-A0A945MZD5-F1
#
_entry.id   AF-A0A945MZD5-F1
#
_cell.length_a   1.000
_cell.length_b   1.000
_cell.length_c   1.000
_cell.angle_alpha   90.00
_cell.angle_beta   90.00
_cell.angle_gamma   90.00
#
_symmetry.space_group_name_H-M   'P 1'
#
loop_
_entity.id
_entity.type
_entity.pdbx_description
1 polymer ?
#
loop_
_entity_poly.entity_id
_entity_poly.type
_entity_poly.pdbx_seq_one_letter_code
_entity_poly.pdbx_strand_id
1 'polypeptide(L)'
;MFRKVVILAGLFAVTSPLPALAFKDGNFIRHCRAPNGLTGSMERVFEENVGDVLSGFHAYTSMNGQNGRWLIQYNVPKMIQLPRILRKFLFYHECAHARFNTSSEALADCEGARAMKRDIGLSSTRIARIAEHYEQYNREFPPLGCGL
;
A
#
# COMPACT_ATOMS: atom_id res chain seq x y z
N MET A 1 -9.28 45.87 -43.52
CA MET A 1 -9.21 44.39 -43.49
C MET A 1 -8.26 43.98 -42.36
N PHE A 2 -8.78 43.54 -41.21
CA PHE A 2 -7.94 43.07 -40.09
C PHE A 2 -8.17 41.58 -39.87
N ARG A 3 -7.12 40.78 -40.08
CA ARG A 3 -7.08 39.33 -39.87
C ARG A 3 -7.08 39.05 -38.37
N LYS A 4 -8.10 38.35 -37.87
CA LYS A 4 -8.13 37.80 -36.51
C LYS A 4 -7.21 36.58 -36.46
N VAL A 5 -6.11 36.67 -35.71
CA VAL A 5 -5.29 35.53 -35.33
C VAL A 5 -5.94 34.87 -34.12
N VAL A 6 -6.47 33.66 -34.31
CA VAL A 6 -6.98 32.83 -33.22
C VAL A 6 -5.81 32.00 -32.70
N ILE A 7 -5.29 32.37 -31.53
CA ILE A 7 -4.28 31.57 -30.82
C ILE A 7 -5.05 30.53 -30.02
N LEU A 8 -5.06 29.28 -30.50
CA LEU A 8 -5.47 28.12 -29.70
C LEU A 8 -4.37 27.84 -28.67
N ALA A 9 -4.57 28.30 -27.44
CA ALA A 9 -3.78 27.87 -26.30
C ALA A 9 -4.14 26.42 -25.97
N GLY A 10 -3.27 25.48 -26.36
CA GLY A 10 -3.37 24.07 -25.97
C GLY A 10 -3.10 23.93 -24.47
N LEU A 11 -4.14 23.60 -23.70
CA LEU A 11 -4.03 23.21 -22.30
C LEU A 11 -3.35 21.83 -22.23
N PHE A 12 -2.04 21.79 -22.00
CA PHE A 12 -1.37 20.56 -21.57
C PHE A 12 -1.75 20.30 -20.11
N ALA A 13 -2.77 19.48 -19.89
CA ALA A 13 -3.07 18.96 -18.57
C ALA A 13 -1.98 17.96 -18.18
N VAL A 14 -0.99 18.41 -17.41
CA VAL A 14 -0.03 17.54 -16.73
C VAL A 14 -0.79 16.81 -15.64
N THR A 15 -1.24 15.58 -15.91
CA THR A 15 -1.88 14.73 -14.91
C THR A 15 -0.82 14.16 -13.99
N SER A 16 -0.39 14.93 -13.00
CA SER A 16 0.40 14.37 -11.90
C SER A 16 -0.50 13.40 -11.11
N PRO A 17 -0.01 12.20 -10.76
CA PRO A 17 -0.76 11.29 -9.90
C PRO A 17 -1.07 12.00 -8.58
N LEU A 18 -2.36 12.09 -8.25
CA LEU A 18 -2.79 12.71 -7.00
C LEU A 18 -2.36 11.79 -5.85
N PRO A 19 -1.64 12.32 -4.83
CA PRO A 19 -1.31 11.51 -3.66
C PRO A 19 -2.59 10.96 -3.04
N ALA A 20 -2.61 9.67 -2.76
CA ALA A 20 -3.67 9.09 -1.96
C ALA A 20 -3.49 9.60 -0.53
N LEU A 21 -4.47 10.32 0.00
CA LEU A 21 -4.44 10.80 1.38
C LEU A 21 -4.62 9.66 2.40
N ALA A 22 -5.11 8.50 1.93
CA ALA A 22 -5.49 7.32 2.70
C ALA A 22 -5.69 6.12 1.76
N PHE A 23 -5.56 4.92 2.31
CA PHE A 23 -5.98 3.70 1.66
C PHE A 23 -7.50 3.61 1.73
N LYS A 24 -8.14 3.32 0.59
CA LYS A 24 -9.60 3.25 0.48
C LYS A 24 -10.04 1.98 -0.26
N ASP A 25 -10.86 1.16 0.41
CA ASP A 25 -11.53 -0.01 -0.18
C ASP A 25 -13.04 0.00 0.14
N GLY A 26 -13.83 0.65 -0.71
CA GLY A 26 -15.23 0.97 -0.43
C GLY A 26 -15.34 1.93 0.76
N ASN A 27 -16.05 1.52 1.82
CA ASN A 27 -16.18 2.30 3.06
C ASN A 27 -15.00 2.12 4.03
N PHE A 28 -14.06 1.22 3.73
CA PHE A 28 -12.86 1.03 4.54
C PHE A 28 -11.85 2.11 4.18
N ILE A 29 -11.57 3.01 5.13
CA ILE A 29 -10.55 4.05 5.01
C ILE A 29 -9.55 3.87 6.15
N ARG A 30 -8.26 3.84 5.84
CA ARG A 30 -7.18 3.76 6.82
C ARG A 30 -5.99 4.61 6.41
N HIS A 31 -5.21 5.00 7.41
CA HIS A 31 -3.96 5.74 7.23
C HIS A 31 -2.84 4.97 7.91
N CYS A 32 -1.72 4.82 7.22
CA CYS A 32 -0.52 4.31 7.87
C CYS A 32 0.25 5.44 8.58
N ARG A 33 0.75 5.14 9.78
CA ARG A 33 1.73 5.97 10.48
C ARG A 33 2.92 5.11 10.88
N ALA A 34 4.11 5.61 10.62
CA ALA A 34 5.36 4.92 10.89
C ALA A 34 6.42 5.91 11.42
N PRO A 35 7.43 5.44 12.16
CA PRO A 35 8.60 6.24 12.46
C PRO A 35 9.28 6.66 11.15
N ASN A 36 9.61 7.95 11.02
CA ASN A 36 10.53 8.42 9.99
C ASN A 36 11.84 7.63 10.11
N GLY A 37 12.32 7.07 9.01
CA GLY A 37 13.47 6.15 9.05
C GLY A 37 14.79 6.82 9.42
N LEU A 38 14.88 8.15 9.43
CA LEU A 38 16.06 8.90 9.87
C LEU A 38 15.88 9.51 11.27
N THR A 39 14.71 10.08 11.56
CA THR A 39 14.50 10.82 12.83
C THR A 39 13.79 10.01 13.90
N GLY A 40 13.22 8.85 13.56
CA GLY A 40 12.37 8.05 14.45
C GLY A 40 11.03 8.70 14.81
N SER A 41 10.74 9.91 14.32
CA SER A 41 9.51 10.63 14.65
C SER A 41 8.30 9.99 13.96
N MET A 42 7.19 9.80 14.68
CA MET A 42 5.99 9.18 14.10
C MET A 42 5.28 10.11 13.09
N GLU A 43 5.36 9.78 11.80
CA GLU A 43 4.81 10.56 10.69
C GLU A 43 3.68 9.81 9.98
N ARG A 44 2.89 10.52 9.15
CA ARG A 44 1.99 9.86 8.20
C ARG A 44 2.85 9.32 7.06
N VAL A 45 2.61 8.05 6.72
CA VAL A 45 3.19 7.44 5.52
C VAL A 45 2.46 7.97 4.29
N PHE A 46 3.20 8.38 3.28
CA PHE A 46 2.62 8.82 2.02
C PHE A 46 2.06 7.61 1.28
N GLU A 47 0.97 7.82 0.55
CA GLU A 47 0.32 6.75 -0.20
C GLU A 47 0.06 7.23 -1.63
N GLU A 48 0.24 6.35 -2.61
CA GLU A 48 0.05 6.68 -4.03
C GLU A 48 -0.63 5.52 -4.75
N ASN A 49 -1.65 5.84 -5.55
CA ASN A 49 -2.24 4.91 -6.49
C ASN A 49 -1.51 5.04 -7.82
N VAL A 50 -0.86 3.96 -8.24
CA VAL A 50 -0.10 3.93 -9.48
C VAL A 50 -0.75 2.98 -10.48
N GLY A 51 -0.45 3.19 -11.76
CA GLY A 51 -0.81 2.25 -12.83
C GLY A 51 0.02 0.95 -12.74
N ASP A 52 0.29 0.32 -13.88
CA ASP A 52 1.06 -0.93 -13.91
C ASP A 52 2.60 -0.72 -13.86
N VAL A 53 3.04 0.33 -13.19
CA VAL A 53 4.47 0.73 -13.14
C VAL A 53 5.30 -0.11 -12.16
N LEU A 54 4.65 -0.80 -11.21
CA LEU A 54 5.29 -1.66 -10.20
C LEU A 54 5.38 -3.12 -10.66
N SER A 55 5.75 -3.37 -11.92
CA SER A 55 5.71 -4.70 -12.55
C SER A 55 6.00 -5.85 -11.56
N GLY A 56 5.05 -6.77 -11.42
CA GLY A 56 5.14 -7.90 -10.48
C GLY A 56 4.43 -7.71 -9.14
N PHE A 57 4.29 -6.48 -8.63
CA PHE A 57 3.78 -6.21 -7.27
C PHE A 57 2.36 -5.66 -7.23
N HIS A 58 1.58 -6.05 -6.22
CA HIS A 58 0.25 -5.47 -5.94
C HIS A 58 0.36 -4.14 -5.17
N ALA A 59 1.31 -4.08 -4.24
CA ALA A 59 1.70 -2.90 -3.51
C ALA A 59 3.19 -2.97 -3.19
N TYR A 60 3.79 -1.83 -2.85
CA TYR A 60 5.20 -1.76 -2.46
C TYR A 60 5.45 -0.58 -1.54
N THR A 61 6.23 -0.81 -0.50
CA THR A 61 6.67 0.21 0.45
C THR A 61 8.12 0.59 0.20
N SER A 62 8.39 1.89 0.13
CA SER A 62 9.74 2.43 -0.02
C SER A 62 10.00 3.56 0.97
N MET A 63 11.28 3.77 1.27
CA MET A 63 11.75 4.91 2.06
C MET A 63 12.54 5.86 1.16
N ASN A 64 12.26 7.15 1.28
CA ASN A 64 13.10 8.19 0.71
C ASN A 64 14.37 8.33 1.55
N GLY A 65 15.53 7.97 1.01
CA GLY A 65 16.80 7.98 1.72
C GLY A 65 17.30 9.38 2.12
N GLN A 66 16.81 10.44 1.50
CA GLN A 66 17.22 11.83 1.80
C GLN A 66 16.47 12.43 2.99
N ASN A 67 15.23 12.01 3.26
CA ASN A 67 14.40 12.59 4.32
C ASN A 67 13.73 11.57 5.25
N GLY A 68 13.96 10.27 5.05
CA GLY A 68 13.44 9.19 5.89
C GLY A 68 11.93 8.96 5.78
N ARG A 69 11.24 9.64 4.86
CA ARG A 69 9.79 9.50 4.70
C ARG A 69 9.45 8.22 3.94
N TRP A 70 8.39 7.58 4.39
CA TRP A 70 7.86 6.37 3.78
C TRP A 70 6.80 6.68 2.72
N LEU A 71 6.77 5.87 1.67
CA LEU A 71 5.76 5.88 0.61
C LEU A 71 5.28 4.44 0.37
N ILE A 72 3.96 4.24 0.40
CA ILE A 72 3.30 3.01 -0.06
C ILE A 72 2.67 3.29 -1.42
N GLN A 73 3.03 2.50 -2.42
CA GLN A 73 2.48 2.58 -3.76
C GLN A 73 1.60 1.37 -4.02
N TYR A 74 0.38 1.59 -4.53
CA TYR A 74 -0.59 0.54 -4.85
C TYR A 74 -0.76 0.42 -6.36
N ASN A 75 -0.45 -0.74 -6.93
CA ASN A 75 -0.71 -1.03 -8.35
C ASN A 75 -2.23 -1.24 -8.53
N VAL A 76 -2.93 -0.19 -8.97
CA VAL A 76 -4.40 -0.20 -9.06
C VAL A 76 -4.92 -1.33 -9.95
N PRO A 77 -4.41 -1.52 -11.20
CA PRO A 77 -4.84 -2.62 -12.07
C PRO A 77 -4.77 -4.01 -11.43
N LYS A 78 -3.73 -4.27 -10.63
CA LYS A 78 -3.59 -5.56 -9.92
C LYS A 78 -4.43 -5.63 -8.65
N MET A 79 -4.45 -4.55 -7.87
CA MET A 79 -5.20 -4.48 -6.60
C MET A 79 -6.69 -4.78 -6.81
N ILE A 80 -7.31 -4.26 -7.88
CA ILE A 80 -8.75 -4.49 -8.14
C ILE A 80 -9.11 -5.96 -8.40
N GLN A 81 -8.14 -6.78 -8.82
CA GLN A 81 -8.32 -8.21 -9.10
C GLN A 81 -8.34 -9.04 -7.81
N LEU A 82 -7.78 -8.50 -6.72
CA LEU A 82 -7.71 -9.20 -5.44
C LEU A 82 -9.05 -9.15 -4.70
N PRO A 83 -9.44 -10.22 -3.98
CA PRO A 83 -10.48 -10.15 -2.96
C PRO A 83 -10.28 -9.00 -1.96
N ARG A 84 -11.38 -8.41 -1.48
CA ARG A 84 -11.34 -7.28 -0.52
C ARG A 84 -10.50 -7.55 0.73
N ILE A 85 -10.53 -8.78 1.23
CA ILE A 85 -9.76 -9.14 2.44
C ILE A 85 -8.26 -9.04 2.19
N LEU A 86 -7.79 -9.44 1.00
CA LEU A 86 -6.38 -9.37 0.60
C LEU A 86 -5.94 -7.94 0.36
N ARG A 87 -6.77 -7.11 -0.29
CA ARG A 87 -6.47 -5.67 -0.42
C ARG A 87 -6.26 -5.00 0.93
N LYS A 88 -7.14 -5.29 1.89
CA LYS A 88 -7.02 -4.77 3.26
C LYS A 88 -5.78 -5.31 3.95
N PHE A 89 -5.48 -6.59 3.77
CA PHE A 89 -4.29 -7.18 4.35
C PHE A 89 -3.00 -6.56 3.78
N LEU A 90 -2.92 -6.34 2.47
CA LEU A 90 -1.81 -5.63 1.83
C LEU A 90 -1.59 -4.25 2.43
N PHE A 91 -2.64 -3.47 2.69
CA PHE A 91 -2.48 -2.21 3.41
C PHE A 91 -1.75 -2.39 4.76
N TYR A 92 -2.13 -3.38 5.57
CA TYR A 92 -1.48 -3.61 6.86
C TYR A 92 -0.06 -4.17 6.71
N HIS A 93 0.18 -5.04 5.72
CA HIS A 93 1.48 -5.61 5.40
C HIS A 93 2.47 -4.50 4.97
N GLU A 94 2.08 -3.67 4.00
CA GLU A 94 2.90 -2.53 3.55
C GLU A 94 3.15 -1.52 4.68
N CYS A 95 2.14 -1.25 5.50
CA CYS A 95 2.31 -0.39 6.66
C CYS A 95 3.29 -1.01 7.69
N ALA A 96 3.37 -2.34 7.80
CA ALA A 96 4.33 -3.00 8.67
C ALA A 96 5.77 -2.83 8.18
N HIS A 97 6.04 -2.89 6.87
CA HIS A 97 7.36 -2.55 6.31
C HIS A 97 7.83 -1.17 6.78
N ALA A 98 6.97 -0.16 6.64
CA ALA A 98 7.29 1.19 7.09
C ALA A 98 7.45 1.29 8.62
N ARG A 99 6.51 0.71 9.37
CA ARG A 99 6.46 0.83 10.84
C ARG A 99 7.64 0.16 11.53
N PHE A 100 8.12 -0.95 10.99
CA PHE A 100 9.22 -1.73 11.55
C PHE A 100 10.55 -1.50 10.83
N ASN A 101 10.58 -0.63 9.81
CA ASN A 101 11.73 -0.40 8.96
C ASN A 101 12.42 -1.71 8.54
N THR A 102 11.64 -2.59 7.91
CA THR A 102 12.05 -3.95 7.59
C THR A 102 11.85 -4.25 6.12
N SER A 103 12.74 -5.06 5.54
CA SER A 103 12.56 -5.70 4.24
C SER A 103 12.08 -7.16 4.36
N SER A 104 11.91 -7.66 5.59
CA SER A 104 11.44 -9.01 5.83
C SER A 104 9.94 -9.11 5.59
N GLU A 105 9.59 -9.69 4.45
CA GLU A 105 8.23 -10.12 4.09
C GLU A 105 7.54 -10.91 5.22
N ALA A 106 8.26 -11.85 5.83
CA ALA A 106 7.72 -12.67 6.91
C ALA A 106 7.37 -11.84 8.16
N LEU A 107 8.20 -10.86 8.52
CA LEU A 107 7.89 -9.95 9.61
C LEU A 107 6.71 -9.03 9.27
N ALA A 108 6.67 -8.51 8.04
CA ALA A 108 5.57 -7.67 7.56
C ALA A 108 4.24 -8.44 7.52
N ASP A 109 4.26 -9.71 7.13
CA ASP A 109 3.11 -10.60 7.18
C ASP A 109 2.58 -10.79 8.61
N CYS A 110 3.47 -11.13 9.55
CA CYS A 110 3.10 -11.28 10.96
C CYS A 110 2.50 -9.99 11.53
N GLU A 111 3.23 -8.88 11.42
CA GLU A 111 2.85 -7.63 12.05
C GLU A 111 1.64 -6.98 11.37
N GLY A 112 1.53 -7.11 10.06
CA GLY A 112 0.36 -6.71 9.29
C GLY A 112 -0.88 -7.50 9.73
N ALA A 113 -0.77 -8.82 9.88
CA ALA A 113 -1.89 -9.66 10.32
C ALA A 113 -2.30 -9.35 11.77
N ARG A 114 -1.34 -9.14 12.67
CA ARG A 114 -1.60 -8.70 14.06
C ARG A 114 -2.29 -7.34 14.10
N ALA A 115 -1.83 -6.37 13.31
CA ALA A 115 -2.45 -5.06 13.21
C ALA A 115 -3.88 -5.15 12.67
N MET A 116 -4.08 -5.89 11.59
CA MET A 116 -5.39 -6.14 11.01
C MET A 116 -6.35 -6.81 12.00
N LYS A 117 -5.85 -7.79 12.77
CA LYS A 117 -6.63 -8.46 13.81
C LYS A 117 -7.10 -7.48 14.88
N ARG A 118 -6.20 -6.63 15.38
CA ARG A 118 -6.54 -5.60 16.39
C ARG A 118 -7.54 -4.57 15.86
N ASP A 119 -7.36 -4.11 14.63
CA ASP A 119 -8.11 -2.96 14.10
C ASP A 119 -9.51 -3.31 13.60
N ILE A 120 -9.70 -4.50 13.01
CA ILE A 120 -10.97 -4.87 12.36
C ILE A 120 -11.43 -6.31 12.61
N GLY A 121 -10.74 -7.06 13.46
CA GLY A 121 -11.04 -8.46 13.71
C GLY A 121 -10.69 -9.35 12.51
N LEU A 122 -9.62 -10.13 12.67
CA LEU A 122 -9.20 -11.13 11.70
C LEU A 122 -9.59 -12.51 12.24
N SER A 123 -10.69 -13.07 11.74
CA SER A 123 -11.15 -14.41 12.12
C SER A 123 -10.30 -15.49 11.44
N SER A 124 -10.29 -16.70 12.01
CA SER A 124 -9.61 -17.87 11.44
C SER A 124 -10.00 -18.12 9.97
N THR A 125 -11.27 -17.99 9.61
CA THR A 125 -11.74 -18.11 8.21
C THR A 125 -11.12 -17.05 7.29
N ARG A 126 -10.90 -15.83 7.78
CA ARG A 126 -10.25 -14.76 6.98
C ARG A 126 -8.75 -15.01 6.85
N ILE A 127 -8.11 -15.54 7.90
CA ILE A 127 -6.70 -15.97 7.85
C ILE A 127 -6.53 -17.06 6.80
N ALA A 128 -7.38 -18.10 6.81
CA ALA A 128 -7.33 -19.18 5.83
C ALA A 128 -7.44 -18.67 4.39
N ARG A 129 -8.34 -17.71 4.12
CA ARG A 129 -8.45 -17.09 2.78
C ARG A 129 -7.22 -16.31 2.35
N ILE A 130 -6.50 -15.70 3.29
CA ILE A 130 -5.23 -15.04 2.97
C ILE A 130 -4.17 -16.11 2.70
N ALA A 131 -4.14 -17.18 3.50
CA ALA A 131 -3.22 -18.30 3.34
C ALA A 131 -3.36 -19.01 1.99
N GLU A 132 -4.58 -19.37 1.60
CA GLU A 132 -4.88 -20.00 0.31
C GLU A 132 -4.36 -19.15 -0.87
N HIS A 133 -4.41 -17.82 -0.77
CA HIS A 133 -3.87 -16.95 -1.80
C HIS A 133 -2.34 -16.93 -1.82
N TYR A 134 -1.70 -17.00 -0.65
CA TYR A 134 -0.24 -17.02 -0.55
C TYR A 134 0.36 -18.32 -1.11
N GLU A 135 -0.33 -19.45 -0.90
CA GLU A 135 0.04 -20.75 -1.47
C GLU A 135 0.10 -20.72 -3.01
N GLN A 136 -0.75 -19.93 -3.67
CA GLN A 136 -0.72 -19.74 -5.13
C GLN A 136 0.61 -19.16 -5.63
N TYR A 137 1.36 -18.49 -4.76
CA TYR A 137 2.68 -17.91 -5.03
C TYR A 137 3.82 -18.68 -4.35
N ASN A 138 3.56 -19.91 -3.88
CA ASN A 138 4.53 -20.74 -3.17
C ASN A 138 5.14 -20.03 -1.94
N ARG A 139 4.32 -19.25 -1.22
CA ARG A 139 4.66 -18.59 0.04
C ARG A 139 3.73 -19.07 1.15
N GLU A 140 4.28 -19.34 2.33
CA GLU A 140 3.51 -19.76 3.52
C GLU A 140 2.90 -18.54 4.25
N PHE A 141 1.69 -18.69 4.80
CA PHE A 141 1.04 -17.64 5.62
C PHE A 141 0.18 -18.24 6.75
N PRO A 142 0.26 -17.69 7.99
CA PRO A 142 1.36 -16.86 8.48
C PRO A 142 2.67 -17.67 8.51
N PRO A 143 3.86 -17.06 8.38
CA PRO A 143 5.09 -17.78 8.67
C PRO A 143 5.04 -18.30 10.12
N LEU A 144 5.51 -19.53 10.33
CA LEU A 144 5.55 -20.20 11.64
C LEU A 144 6.01 -19.22 12.74
N GLY A 145 5.18 -19.00 13.76
CA GLY A 145 5.52 -18.16 14.93
C GLY A 145 4.80 -16.82 15.06
N CYS A 146 3.87 -16.44 14.17
CA CYS A 146 3.16 -15.16 14.30
C CYS A 146 2.12 -15.09 15.45
N GLY A 147 1.73 -16.20 16.09
CA GLY A 147 0.80 -16.18 17.26
C GLY A 147 -0.54 -15.49 16.98
N LEU A 148 -1.13 -15.75 15.82
CA LEU A 148 -2.39 -15.16 15.35
C LEU A 148 -3.64 -15.85 15.88
#